data_AF-A0A928VU09-F1
#
_entry.id   AF-A0A928VU09-F1
#
_cell.length_a   1.000
_cell.length_b   1.000
_cell.length_c   1.000
_cell.angle_alpha   90.00
_cell.angle_beta   90.00
_cell.angle_gamma   90.00
#
_symmetry.space_group_name_H-M   'P 1'
#
loop_
_entity.id
_entity.type
_entity.pdbx_description
1 polymer ?
#
loop_
_entity_poly.entity_id
_entity_poly.type
_entity_poly.pdbx_seq_one_letter_code
_entity_poly.pdbx_strand_id
1 'polypeptide(L)'
;NGQPVENPDTIATAIRIGNPASWDRALAAADESKGSFTAVTDEEILHAYRLLGSEGIFCEPASAASVAGLLKVKDRVPAGATVVCVLTGNGLKDPDTAIAHSKSQFTQGIEANVEDVAKVMGF
;
A
#
# COMPACT_ATOMS: atom_id res chain seq x y z
N ASN A 1 -17.92 -11.44 -2.10
CA ASN A 1 -19.29 -11.58 -2.63
C ASN A 1 -20.30 -10.61 -2.00
N GLY A 2 -19.89 -9.36 -1.69
CA GLY A 2 -20.84 -8.35 -1.18
C GLY A 2 -21.58 -8.74 0.11
N GLN A 3 -20.96 -9.53 0.97
CA GLN A 3 -21.54 -9.99 2.23
C GLN A 3 -20.59 -9.64 3.38
N PRO A 4 -21.10 -9.48 4.62
CA PRO A 4 -20.26 -9.28 5.78
C PRO A 4 -19.21 -10.38 5.94
N VAL A 5 -18.03 -9.99 6.45
CA VAL A 5 -16.94 -10.90 6.82
C VAL A 5 -16.83 -10.89 8.34
N GLU A 6 -17.11 -12.02 9.00
CA GLU A 6 -17.11 -12.08 10.47
C GLU A 6 -15.71 -11.87 11.07
N ASN A 7 -14.69 -12.43 10.43
CA ASN A 7 -13.30 -12.36 10.87
C ASN A 7 -12.43 -11.70 9.78
N PRO A 8 -12.51 -10.38 9.59
CA PRO A 8 -11.72 -9.69 8.58
C PRO A 8 -10.24 -9.74 8.96
N ASP A 9 -9.38 -10.04 7.98
CA ASP A 9 -7.94 -10.08 8.18
C ASP A 9 -7.19 -9.43 7.03
N THR A 10 -6.13 -8.71 7.38
CA THR A 10 -5.20 -8.01 6.47
C THR A 10 -4.15 -7.29 7.32
N ILE A 11 -2.94 -7.17 6.78
CA ILE A 11 -1.89 -6.28 7.31
C ILE A 11 -2.32 -4.80 7.31
N ALA A 12 -3.23 -4.40 6.41
CA ALA A 12 -3.73 -3.05 6.30
C ALA A 12 -4.82 -2.76 7.35
N THR A 13 -4.41 -2.64 8.61
CA THR A 13 -5.29 -2.58 9.79
C THR A 13 -6.40 -1.52 9.70
N ALA A 14 -6.14 -0.35 9.10
CA ALA A 14 -7.13 0.72 8.94
C ALA A 14 -8.34 0.36 8.05
N ILE A 15 -8.21 -0.66 7.19
CA ILE A 15 -9.29 -1.19 6.34
C ILE A 15 -9.67 -2.62 6.69
N ARG A 16 -9.22 -3.14 7.85
CA ARG A 16 -9.61 -4.46 8.38
C ARG A 16 -11.03 -4.42 8.96
N ILE A 17 -12.01 -4.21 8.09
CA ILE A 17 -13.42 -3.99 8.42
C ILE A 17 -14.27 -5.02 7.67
N GLY A 18 -14.98 -5.86 8.42
CA GLY A 18 -15.80 -6.93 7.87
C GLY A 18 -17.25 -6.52 7.55
N ASN A 19 -17.76 -5.48 8.21
CA ASN A 19 -19.11 -4.96 8.01
C ASN A 19 -19.10 -3.42 8.05
N PRO A 20 -18.80 -2.73 6.93
CA PRO A 20 -18.67 -1.28 6.89
C PRO A 20 -19.98 -0.56 7.21
N ALA A 21 -19.94 0.37 8.15
CA ALA A 21 -21.11 1.15 8.59
C ALA A 21 -21.76 2.00 7.48
N SER A 22 -21.02 2.35 6.43
CA SER A 22 -21.51 3.12 5.28
C SER A 22 -21.72 2.27 4.02
N TRP A 23 -22.08 0.99 4.18
CA TRP A 23 -22.25 0.01 3.09
C TRP A 23 -23.11 0.56 1.94
N ASP A 24 -24.34 1.00 2.25
CA ASP A 24 -25.30 1.46 1.23
C ASP A 24 -24.81 2.71 0.49
N ARG A 25 -24.12 3.62 1.21
CA ARG A 25 -23.54 4.83 0.59
C ARG A 25 -22.39 4.47 -0.34
N ALA A 26 -21.59 3.47 -0.01
CA ALA A 26 -20.51 3.00 -0.86
C ALA A 26 -21.08 2.36 -2.15
N LEU A 27 -22.13 1.54 -2.03
CA LEU A 27 -22.81 0.96 -3.20
C LEU A 27 -23.43 2.03 -4.09
N ALA A 28 -24.13 3.01 -3.51
CA ALA A 28 -24.70 4.14 -4.26
C ALA A 28 -23.63 4.93 -5.01
N ALA A 29 -22.50 5.24 -4.35
CA ALA A 29 -21.40 5.97 -4.99
C ALA A 29 -20.78 5.20 -6.18
N ALA A 30 -20.68 3.87 -6.08
CA ALA A 30 -20.19 3.04 -7.18
C ALA A 30 -21.18 3.02 -8.37
N ASP A 31 -22.48 2.93 -8.08
CA ASP A 31 -23.53 2.95 -9.11
C ASP A 31 -23.61 4.31 -9.82
N GLU A 32 -23.69 5.40 -9.06
CA GLU A 32 -23.78 6.78 -9.57
C GLU A 32 -22.57 7.17 -10.43
N SER A 33 -21.37 6.76 -10.00
CA SER A 33 -20.11 7.05 -10.73
C SER A 33 -19.83 6.08 -11.88
N LYS A 34 -20.60 5.00 -12.01
CA LYS A 34 -20.29 3.84 -12.86
C LYS A 34 -18.92 3.24 -12.56
N GLY A 35 -18.52 3.33 -11.29
CA GLY A 35 -17.28 2.80 -10.75
C GLY A 35 -17.40 1.33 -10.37
N SER A 36 -16.36 0.81 -9.70
CA SER A 36 -16.37 -0.55 -9.19
C SER A 36 -15.47 -0.70 -7.97
N PHE A 37 -15.75 -1.72 -7.16
CA PHE A 37 -14.86 -2.16 -6.09
C PHE A 37 -13.97 -3.29 -6.60
N THR A 38 -12.66 -3.19 -6.33
CA THR A 38 -11.69 -4.24 -6.65
C THR A 38 -10.92 -4.58 -5.38
N ALA A 39 -10.89 -5.87 -5.04
CA ALA A 39 -10.09 -6.36 -3.92
C ALA A 39 -8.62 -6.54 -4.35
N VAL A 40 -7.71 -6.23 -3.44
CA VAL A 40 -6.27 -6.47 -3.58
C VAL A 40 -5.76 -7.34 -2.43
N THR A 41 -4.74 -8.15 -2.67
CA THR A 41 -4.12 -8.98 -1.63
C THR A 41 -3.09 -8.17 -0.82
N ASP A 42 -2.71 -8.69 0.35
CA ASP A 42 -1.66 -8.07 1.18
C ASP A 42 -0.32 -7.97 0.43
N GLU A 43 0.00 -8.95 -0.43
CA GLU A 43 1.19 -8.90 -1.27
C GLU A 43 1.13 -7.77 -2.30
N GLU A 44 -0.04 -7.55 -2.92
CA GLU A 44 -0.27 -6.44 -3.85
C GLU A 44 -0.18 -5.09 -3.13
N ILE A 45 -0.74 -4.98 -1.91
CA ILE A 45 -0.62 -3.80 -1.04
C ILE A 45 0.85 -3.53 -0.72
N LEU A 46 1.60 -4.54 -0.25
CA LEU A 46 3.01 -4.40 0.10
C LEU A 46 3.88 -4.08 -1.11
N HIS A 47 3.52 -4.57 -2.30
CA HIS A 47 4.18 -4.18 -3.54
C HIS A 47 3.99 -2.68 -3.84
N ALA A 48 2.75 -2.19 -3.82
CA ALA A 48 2.45 -0.77 -4.03
C ALA A 48 3.04 0.13 -2.95
N TYR A 49 3.03 -0.32 -1.68
CA TYR A 49 3.64 0.37 -0.55
C TYR A 49 5.13 0.62 -0.76
N ARG A 50 5.87 -0.41 -1.20
CA ARG A 50 7.30 -0.27 -1.52
C ARG A 50 7.55 0.59 -2.76
N LEU A 51 6.70 0.47 -3.78
CA LEU A 51 6.77 1.30 -4.99
C LEU A 51 6.61 2.80 -4.63
N LEU A 52 5.62 3.14 -3.80
CA LEU A 52 5.45 4.51 -3.31
C LEU A 52 6.66 4.99 -2.51
N GLY A 53 7.24 4.11 -1.69
CA GLY A 53 8.49 4.39 -0.98
C GLY A 53 9.65 4.71 -1.92
N SER A 54 9.79 4.01 -3.04
CA SER A 54 10.83 4.33 -4.05
C SER A 54 10.58 5.66 -4.79
N GLU A 55 9.34 6.14 -4.82
CA GLU A 55 8.98 7.47 -5.34
C GLU A 55 9.07 8.57 -4.26
N GLY A 56 9.58 8.25 -3.06
CA GLY A 56 9.72 9.21 -1.96
C GLY A 56 8.41 9.53 -1.23
N ILE A 57 7.36 8.72 -1.44
CA ILE A 57 6.04 8.90 -0.82
C ILE A 57 5.86 7.84 0.27
N PHE A 58 5.80 8.27 1.53
CA PHE A 58 5.65 7.36 2.66
C PHE A 58 4.24 7.40 3.27
N CYS A 59 3.40 6.44 2.90
CA CYS A 59 2.03 6.27 3.40
C CYS A 59 1.85 4.97 4.20
N GLU A 60 0.77 4.81 4.97
CA GLU A 60 0.45 3.55 5.65
C GLU A 60 -0.02 2.44 4.67
N PRO A 61 0.00 1.14 5.04
CA PRO A 61 -0.38 0.05 4.13
C PRO A 61 -1.79 0.20 3.54
N ALA A 62 -2.78 0.63 4.34
CA ALA A 62 -4.13 0.86 3.85
C ALA A 62 -4.21 1.94 2.75
N SER A 63 -3.34 2.95 2.80
CA SER A 63 -3.26 3.99 1.77
C SER A 63 -2.75 3.42 0.44
N ALA A 64 -1.76 2.53 0.51
CA ALA A 64 -1.18 1.89 -0.67
C ALA A 64 -2.17 0.98 -1.41
N ALA A 65 -3.26 0.54 -0.77
CA ALA A 65 -4.32 -0.23 -1.42
C ALA A 65 -4.95 0.49 -2.62
N SER A 66 -5.02 1.83 -2.61
CA SER A 66 -5.52 2.62 -3.75
C SER A 66 -4.64 2.47 -5.00
N VAL A 67 -3.31 2.46 -4.82
CA VAL A 67 -2.33 2.30 -5.90
C VAL A 67 -2.24 0.84 -6.32
N ALA A 68 -2.29 -0.11 -5.37
CA ALA A 68 -2.38 -1.54 -5.68
C ALA A 68 -3.61 -1.84 -6.57
N GLY A 69 -4.76 -1.24 -6.24
CA GLY A 69 -5.97 -1.35 -7.03
C GLY A 69 -5.78 -0.83 -8.45
N LEU A 70 -5.16 0.35 -8.61
CA LEU A 70 -4.83 0.91 -9.92
C LEU A 70 -3.91 -0.01 -10.74
N LEU A 71 -2.83 -0.51 -10.14
CA LEU A 71 -1.90 -1.43 -10.80
C LEU A 71 -2.60 -2.71 -11.29
N LYS A 72 -3.55 -3.22 -10.51
CA LYS A 72 -4.33 -4.42 -10.82
C LYS A 72 -5.31 -4.23 -11.97
N VAL A 73 -5.92 -3.05 -12.09
CA VAL A 73 -6.93 -2.75 -13.12
C VAL A 73 -6.41 -1.87 -14.24
N LYS A 74 -5.09 -1.67 -14.34
CA LYS A 74 -4.45 -0.74 -15.28
C LYS A 74 -4.93 -0.91 -16.73
N ASP A 75 -5.22 -2.14 -17.15
CA ASP A 75 -5.65 -2.45 -18.52
C ASP A 75 -7.09 -1.97 -18.82
N ARG A 76 -7.84 -1.60 -17.78
CA ARG A 76 -9.18 -1.00 -17.87
C ARG A 76 -9.16 0.53 -17.85
N VAL A 77 -8.01 1.14 -17.59
CA VAL A 77 -7.85 2.60 -17.55
C VAL A 77 -7.58 3.11 -18.97
N PRO A 78 -8.38 4.05 -19.50
CA PRO A 78 -8.13 4.61 -20.83
C PRO A 78 -6.75 5.23 -20.95
N ALA A 79 -6.11 5.06 -22.10
CA ALA A 79 -4.83 5.70 -22.39
C ALA A 79 -4.95 7.24 -22.25
N GLY A 80 -4.00 7.85 -21.53
CA GLY A 80 -4.00 9.29 -21.28
C GLY A 80 -4.95 9.77 -20.19
N ALA A 81 -5.67 8.88 -19.51
CA ALA A 81 -6.52 9.25 -18.39
C ALA A 81 -5.70 9.81 -17.21
N THR A 82 -6.24 10.82 -16.53
CA THR A 82 -5.73 11.27 -15.23
C THR A 82 -6.39 10.46 -14.12
N VAL A 83 -5.58 9.85 -13.27
CA VAL A 83 -6.04 9.05 -12.12
C VAL A 83 -5.57 9.70 -10.83
N VAL A 84 -6.44 9.75 -9.83
CA VAL A 84 -6.12 10.22 -8.48
C VAL A 84 -6.21 9.03 -7.52
N CYS A 85 -5.10 8.70 -6.86
CA CYS A 85 -5.05 7.73 -5.76
C CYS A 85 -4.99 8.48 -4.43
N VAL A 86 -5.97 8.24 -3.55
CA VAL A 86 -6.02 8.89 -2.24
C VAL A 86 -5.17 8.10 -1.24
N LEU A 87 -4.14 8.74 -0.70
CA LEU A 87 -3.32 8.18 0.38
C LEU A 87 -3.83 8.72 1.72
N THR A 88 -4.64 7.92 2.40
CA THR A 88 -5.44 8.34 3.56
C THR A 88 -4.63 8.64 4.82
N GLY A 89 -3.40 8.13 4.93
CA GLY A 89 -2.56 8.37 6.09
C GLY A 89 -1.07 8.21 5.84
N ASN A 90 -0.31 8.88 6.70
CA ASN A 90 1.15 8.91 6.67
C ASN A 90 1.74 7.58 7.16
N GLY A 91 2.86 7.15 6.57
CA GLY A 91 3.55 5.91 6.93
C GLY A 91 4.04 5.88 8.38
N LEU A 92 4.23 7.03 9.04
CA LEU A 92 4.59 7.14 10.45
C LEU A 92 3.51 6.59 11.41
N LYS A 93 2.29 6.33 10.94
CA LYS A 93 1.27 5.64 11.74
C LYS A 93 1.58 4.17 11.99
N ASP A 94 2.38 3.54 11.11
CA ASP A 94 2.69 2.12 11.16
C ASP A 94 4.17 1.87 10.82
N PRO A 95 5.08 2.24 11.74
CA PRO A 95 6.51 2.02 11.56
C PRO A 95 6.88 0.53 11.57
N ASP A 96 6.10 -0.32 12.22
CA ASP A 96 6.39 -1.75 12.35
C ASP A 96 6.30 -2.46 11.00
N THR A 97 5.24 -2.17 10.21
CA THR A 97 5.15 -2.68 8.84
C THR A 97 6.30 -2.20 7.97
N ALA A 98 6.75 -0.95 8.15
CA ALA A 98 7.89 -0.41 7.41
C ALA A 98 9.17 -1.20 7.70
N ILE A 99 9.45 -1.48 8.97
CA ILE A 99 10.63 -2.24 9.40
C ILE A 99 10.54 -3.69 8.91
N ALA A 100 9.40 -4.35 9.13
CA ALA A 100 9.21 -5.76 8.82
C ALA A 100 9.23 -6.07 7.31
N HIS A 101 8.79 -5.13 6.47
CA HIS A 101 8.64 -5.34 5.02
C HIS A 101 9.59 -4.48 4.17
N SER A 102 10.53 -3.80 4.82
CA SER A 102 11.66 -3.18 4.15
C SER A 102 12.54 -4.24 3.49
N LYS A 103 13.07 -3.90 2.30
CA LYS A 103 14.10 -4.69 1.61
C LYS A 103 15.50 -4.08 1.76
N SER A 104 15.67 -3.15 2.70
CA SER A 104 16.97 -2.56 3.00
C SER A 104 17.95 -3.63 3.47
N GLN A 105 19.16 -3.59 2.95
CA GLN A 105 20.26 -4.43 3.42
C GLN A 105 20.91 -3.74 4.61
N PHE A 106 21.03 -4.47 5.73
CA PHE A 106 21.73 -4.01 6.92
C PHE A 106 23.04 -4.77 7.04
N THR A 107 24.15 -4.04 7.19
CA THR A 107 25.46 -4.61 7.48
C THR A 107 25.91 -4.11 8.85
N GLN A 108 26.32 -5.03 9.71
CA GLN A 108 26.78 -4.75 11.07
C GLN A 108 28.24 -5.18 11.24
N GLY A 109 28.90 -4.67 12.29
CA GLY A 109 30.29 -5.03 12.60
C GLY A 109 31.32 -4.42 11.64
N ILE A 110 31.00 -3.27 11.05
CA ILE A 110 31.92 -2.50 10.21
C ILE A 110 32.84 -1.72 11.15
N GLU A 111 34.15 -1.83 10.94
CA GLU A 111 35.13 -1.00 11.64
C GLU A 111 34.89 0.48 11.32
N ALA A 112 35.14 1.35 12.30
CA ALA A 112 34.87 2.79 12.19
C ALA A 112 35.94 3.54 11.37
N ASN A 113 36.25 3.03 10.16
CA ASN A 113 37.16 3.63 9.19
C ASN A 113 36.51 3.78 7.81
N VAL A 114 37.06 4.67 6.98
CA VAL A 114 36.46 5.05 5.69
C VAL A 114 36.53 3.90 4.69
N GLU A 115 37.63 3.14 4.72
CA GLU A 115 37.91 2.05 3.80
C GLU A 115 36.84 0.94 3.92
N ASP A 116 36.54 0.51 5.15
CA ASP A 116 35.58 -0.55 5.42
C ASP A 116 34.13 -0.10 5.15
N VAL A 117 33.80 1.16 5.43
CA VAL A 117 32.47 1.73 5.10
C VAL A 117 32.28 1.83 3.58
N ALA A 118 33.27 2.36 2.85
CA ALA A 118 33.21 2.51 1.40
C ALA A 118 32.98 1.17 0.69
N LYS A 119 33.72 0.14 1.11
CA LYS A 119 33.60 -1.22 0.57
C LYS A 119 32.19 -1.79 0.73
N VAL A 120 31.55 -1.59 1.87
CA VAL A 120 30.17 -2.07 2.12
C VAL A 120 29.14 -1.29 1.30
N MET A 121 29.38 0.00 1.08
CA MET A 121 28.53 0.84 0.24
C MET A 121 28.70 0.56 -1.27
N GLY A 122 29.68 -0.26 -1.65
CA GLY A 122 29.95 -0.63 -3.04
C GLY A 122 30.83 0.36 -3.80
N PHE A 123 31.64 1.15 -3.07
CA PHE A 123 32.68 2.02 -3.63
C PHE A 123 34.05 1.36 -3.62
#